data_AF-A0A527HBT6-F1
#
_entry.id   AF-A0A527HBT6-F1
#
_cell.length_a   1.000
_cell.length_b   1.000
_cell.length_c   1.000
_cell.angle_alpha   90.00
_cell.angle_beta   90.00
_cell.angle_gamma   90.00
#
_symmetry.space_group_name_H-M   'P 1'
#
loop_
_entity.id
_entity.type
_entity.pdbx_description
1 polymer ?
#
loop_
_entity_poly.entity_id
_entity_poly.type
_entity_poly.pdbx_seq_one_letter_code
_entity_poly.pdbx_strand_id
1 'polypeptide(L)'
;SFAPGGPMAGHSGRLVGRAPNAEERAAAALLYVALMVDLCLDLIHSNNTVIVDGGLNTGGVLAGLLAQLRPGQAFLQGATLEGSATGAAALAFESVGREFAAEVPEPVRASRFTGSRSSRR
;
A
#
# COMPACT_ATOMS: atom_id res chain seq x y z
N SER A 1 18.52 5.52 -2.84
CA SER A 1 18.73 4.11 -2.49
C SER A 1 17.37 3.45 -2.36
N PHE A 2 17.20 2.23 -2.86
CA PHE A 2 16.03 1.42 -2.53
C PHE A 2 16.14 0.94 -1.07
N ALA A 3 15.02 0.58 -0.45
CA ALA A 3 15.00 0.19 0.96
C ALA A 3 15.96 -0.98 1.21
N PRO A 4 16.77 -0.97 2.28
CA PRO A 4 17.78 -2.01 2.54
C PRO A 4 17.21 -3.39 2.92
N GLY A 5 15.88 -3.57 2.93
CA GLY A 5 15.20 -4.83 3.21
C GLY A 5 14.06 -5.11 2.24
N GLY A 6 13.41 -6.26 2.40
CA GLY A 6 12.32 -6.72 1.52
C GLY A 6 12.79 -7.66 0.39
N PRO A 7 11.90 -8.03 -0.53
CA PRO A 7 12.14 -9.12 -1.48
C PRO A 7 13.23 -8.84 -2.52
N MET A 8 13.65 -7.57 -2.66
CA MET A 8 14.67 -7.13 -3.62
C MET A 8 16.00 -6.74 -2.96
N ALA A 9 16.27 -7.22 -1.74
CA ALA A 9 17.55 -6.96 -1.08
C ALA A 9 18.75 -7.35 -1.98
N GLY A 10 19.80 -6.55 -1.98
CA GLY A 10 20.99 -6.75 -2.82
C GLY A 10 20.86 -6.30 -4.28
N HIS A 11 19.69 -5.84 -4.72
CA HIS A 11 19.50 -5.33 -6.09
C HIS A 11 19.59 -3.81 -6.15
N SER A 12 20.36 -3.29 -7.10
CA SER A 12 20.41 -1.86 -7.41
C SER A 12 19.32 -1.51 -8.40
N GLY A 13 18.28 -0.79 -7.98
CA GLY A 13 17.26 -0.34 -8.91
C GLY A 13 17.74 0.82 -9.79
N ARG A 14 17.25 0.85 -11.02
CA ARG A 14 17.62 1.85 -12.04
C ARG A 14 16.37 2.27 -12.82
N LEU A 15 16.21 3.56 -13.05
CA LEU A 15 15.22 4.08 -14.01
C LEU A 15 15.83 3.97 -15.41
N VAL A 16 15.13 3.27 -16.30
CA VAL A 16 15.54 3.07 -17.70
C VAL A 16 14.66 3.94 -18.60
N GLY A 17 15.25 4.57 -19.62
CA GLY A 17 14.57 5.48 -20.54
C GLY A 17 14.99 6.94 -20.34
N ARG A 18 14.14 7.88 -20.79
CA ARG A 18 14.40 9.31 -20.61
C ARG A 18 14.48 9.69 -19.14
N ALA A 19 15.28 10.70 -18.81
CA ALA A 19 15.33 11.25 -17.46
C ALA A 19 13.94 11.82 -17.09
N PRO A 20 13.30 11.31 -16.03
CA PRO A 20 11.98 11.79 -15.64
C PRO A 20 12.07 13.13 -14.90
N ASN A 21 11.01 13.93 -15.05
CA ASN A 21 10.81 15.11 -14.22
C ASN A 21 10.48 14.71 -12.76
N ALA A 22 10.26 15.69 -11.87
CA ALA A 22 10.01 15.43 -10.46
C ALA A 22 8.72 14.61 -10.23
N GLU A 23 7.64 14.94 -10.92
CA GLU A 23 6.34 14.27 -10.81
C GLU A 23 6.40 12.83 -11.32
N GLU A 24 7.03 12.63 -12.48
CA GLU A 24 7.24 11.31 -13.08
C GLU A 24 8.10 10.41 -12.19
N ARG A 25 9.09 11.00 -11.50
CA ARG A 25 9.92 10.28 -10.55
C ARG A 25 9.13 9.88 -9.30
N ALA A 26 8.26 10.75 -8.80
CA ALA A 26 7.37 10.43 -7.69
C ALA A 26 6.37 9.33 -8.07
N ALA A 27 5.76 9.41 -9.26
CA ALA A 27 4.87 8.40 -9.79
C ALA A 27 5.57 7.05 -9.98
N ALA A 28 6.80 7.05 -10.52
CA ALA A 28 7.60 5.83 -10.66
C ALA A 28 7.97 5.22 -9.30
N ALA A 29 8.30 6.05 -8.30
CA ALA A 29 8.56 5.58 -6.94
C ALA A 29 7.30 4.96 -6.31
N LEU A 30 6.14 5.59 -6.47
CA LEU A 30 4.87 5.05 -5.96
C LEU A 30 4.50 3.73 -6.64
N LEU A 31 4.65 3.65 -7.97
CA LEU A 31 4.42 2.42 -8.72
C LEU A 31 5.36 1.31 -8.27
N TYR A 32 6.64 1.61 -8.06
CA TYR A 32 7.60 0.65 -7.51
C TYR A 32 7.17 0.13 -6.14
N VAL A 33 6.73 1.01 -5.23
CA VAL A 33 6.23 0.59 -3.92
C VAL A 33 5.00 -0.31 -4.07
N ALA A 34 4.05 0.04 -4.95
CA ALA A 34 2.87 -0.80 -5.19
C ALA A 34 3.25 -2.21 -5.69
N LEU A 35 4.20 -2.32 -6.63
CA LEU A 35 4.71 -3.59 -7.12
C LEU A 35 5.45 -4.39 -6.04
N MET A 36 6.21 -3.72 -5.17
CA MET A 36 6.86 -4.37 -4.03
C MET A 36 5.86 -4.91 -3.02
N VAL A 37 4.81 -4.14 -2.70
CA VAL A 37 3.75 -4.58 -1.80
C VAL A 37 2.99 -5.77 -2.39
N ASP A 38 2.64 -5.71 -3.67
CA ASP A 38 2.00 -6.81 -4.39
C ASP A 38 2.83 -8.11 -4.37
N LEU A 39 4.14 -8.02 -4.60
CA LEU A 39 5.07 -9.16 -4.45
C LEU A 39 5.11 -9.68 -3.01
N CYS A 40 5.19 -8.79 -2.01
CA CYS A 40 5.14 -9.20 -0.61
C CYS A 40 3.84 -9.92 -0.24
N LEU A 41 2.71 -9.46 -0.77
CA LEU A 41 1.41 -10.10 -0.58
C LEU A 41 1.33 -11.48 -1.25
N ASP A 42 2.00 -11.67 -2.41
CA ASP A 42 2.14 -12.98 -3.04
C ASP A 42 2.95 -13.92 -2.15
N LEU A 43 4.08 -13.45 -1.60
CA LEU A 43 4.97 -14.26 -0.76
C LEU A 43 4.31 -14.78 0.52
N ILE A 44 3.36 -14.04 1.08
CA ILE A 44 2.59 -14.47 2.27
C ILE A 44 1.26 -15.15 1.91
N HIS A 45 1.01 -15.43 0.62
CA HIS A 45 -0.24 -15.99 0.10
C HIS A 45 -1.49 -15.23 0.57
N SER A 46 -1.41 -13.90 0.64
CA SER A 46 -2.52 -13.07 1.09
C SER A 46 -3.63 -13.01 0.05
N ASN A 47 -4.81 -13.53 0.41
CA ASN A 47 -6.03 -13.56 -0.42
C ASN A 47 -7.24 -12.87 0.25
N ASN A 48 -7.15 -12.52 1.53
CA ASN A 48 -8.22 -11.87 2.28
C ASN A 48 -8.22 -10.34 2.08
N THR A 49 -9.20 -9.64 2.64
CA THR A 49 -9.24 -8.18 2.64
C THR A 49 -7.97 -7.56 3.23
N VAL A 50 -7.40 -6.57 2.54
CA VAL A 50 -6.22 -5.82 2.98
C VAL A 50 -6.63 -4.39 3.32
N ILE A 51 -6.25 -3.92 4.51
CA ILE A 51 -6.39 -2.51 4.90
C ILE A 51 -5.07 -1.82 4.65
N VAL A 52 -5.10 -0.70 3.93
CA VAL A 52 -3.92 0.12 3.62
C VAL A 52 -4.03 1.44 4.37
N ASP A 53 -3.04 1.67 5.22
CA ASP A 53 -2.95 2.86 6.08
C ASP A 53 -1.57 3.55 5.95
N GLY A 54 -1.43 4.72 6.57
CA GLY A 54 -0.22 5.52 6.67
C GLY A 54 -0.15 6.63 5.62
N GLY A 55 0.72 7.61 5.88
CA GLY A 55 0.83 8.83 5.07
C GLY A 55 1.18 8.60 3.60
N LEU A 56 1.77 7.46 3.23
CA LEU A 56 2.04 7.13 1.82
C LEU A 56 0.75 6.82 1.04
N ASN A 57 -0.30 6.37 1.72
CA ASN A 57 -1.63 6.12 1.13
C ASN A 57 -2.57 7.33 1.26
N THR A 58 -2.05 8.52 1.59
CA THR A 58 -2.86 9.74 1.64
C THR A 58 -3.58 9.95 0.30
N GLY A 59 -4.91 10.10 0.33
CA GLY A 59 -5.74 10.21 -0.87
C GLY A 59 -6.01 8.88 -1.60
N GLY A 60 -5.66 7.74 -1.02
CA GLY A 60 -6.05 6.40 -1.49
C GLY A 60 -5.34 5.89 -2.75
N VAL A 61 -4.34 6.62 -3.27
CA VAL A 61 -3.71 6.30 -4.55
C VAL A 61 -2.97 4.95 -4.50
N LEU A 62 -2.24 4.67 -3.42
CA LEU A 62 -1.53 3.40 -3.27
C LEU A 62 -2.52 2.22 -3.21
N ALA A 63 -3.56 2.32 -2.39
CA ALA A 63 -4.58 1.30 -2.28
C ALA A 63 -5.33 1.07 -3.60
N GLY A 64 -5.60 2.14 -4.36
CA GLY A 64 -6.22 2.05 -5.68
C GLY A 64 -5.33 1.36 -6.72
N LEU A 65 -4.02 1.57 -6.67
CA LEU A 65 -3.06 0.85 -7.51
C LEU A 65 -3.01 -0.64 -7.14
N LEU A 66 -3.02 -0.97 -5.85
CA LEU A 66 -3.02 -2.36 -5.38
C LEU A 66 -4.32 -3.08 -5.77
N ALA A 67 -5.47 -2.44 -5.61
CA ALA A 67 -6.76 -2.96 -6.07
C ALA A 67 -6.77 -3.18 -7.60
N GLN A 68 -6.02 -2.38 -8.36
CA GLN A 68 -5.86 -2.58 -9.80
C GLN A 68 -4.93 -3.76 -10.13
N LEU A 69 -3.84 -3.95 -9.39
CA LEU A 69 -2.91 -5.06 -9.57
C LEU A 69 -3.54 -6.41 -9.15
N ARG A 70 -4.44 -6.39 -8.17
CA ARG A 70 -5.08 -7.57 -7.57
C ARG A 70 -6.61 -7.48 -7.64
N PRO A 71 -7.22 -7.58 -8.83
CA PRO A 71 -8.66 -7.37 -9.01
C PRO A 71 -9.55 -8.40 -8.30
N GLY A 72 -8.98 -9.53 -7.85
CA GLY A 72 -9.69 -10.57 -7.09
C GLY A 72 -9.66 -10.40 -5.57
N GLN A 73 -9.00 -9.36 -5.04
CA GLN A 73 -8.83 -9.12 -3.62
C GLN A 73 -9.42 -7.77 -3.22
N ALA A 74 -10.10 -7.72 -2.06
CA ALA A 74 -10.66 -6.49 -1.53
C ALA A 74 -9.59 -5.64 -0.84
N PHE A 75 -9.61 -4.33 -1.10
CA PHE A 75 -8.76 -3.34 -0.43
C PHE A 75 -9.63 -2.30 0.28
N LEU A 76 -9.26 -1.96 1.50
CA LEU A 76 -9.84 -0.90 2.30
C LEU A 76 -8.77 0.16 2.60
N GLN A 77 -9.17 1.41 2.73
CA GLN A 77 -8.34 2.50 3.20
C GLN A 77 -8.59 2.69 4.69
N GLY A 78 -7.51 2.71 5.48
CA GLY A 78 -7.58 3.04 6.91
C GLY A 78 -8.21 4.42 7.12
N ALA A 79 -9.06 4.52 8.14
CA ALA A 79 -9.78 5.76 8.43
C ALA A 79 -8.89 6.83 9.12
N THR A 80 -7.86 6.40 9.83
CA THR A 80 -6.91 7.27 10.56
C THR A 80 -5.52 7.10 10.01
N LEU A 81 -4.72 8.16 9.88
CA LEU A 81 -3.32 8.06 9.44
C LEU A 81 -2.41 7.31 10.45
N GLU A 82 -2.87 7.17 11.69
CA GLU A 82 -2.14 6.58 12.80
C GLU A 82 -2.69 5.21 13.27
N GLY A 83 -2.93 4.25 12.37
CA GLY A 83 -3.48 2.93 12.73
C GLY A 83 -2.74 2.20 13.86
N SER A 84 -1.42 2.37 13.98
CA SER A 84 -0.63 1.83 15.11
C SER A 84 -1.02 2.46 16.45
N ALA A 85 -1.25 3.78 16.48
CA ALA A 85 -1.67 4.49 17.69
C ALA A 85 -3.13 4.13 18.05
N THR A 86 -4.00 4.05 17.04
CA THR A 86 -5.38 3.57 17.16
C THR A 86 -5.43 2.16 17.77
N GLY A 87 -4.57 1.24 17.31
CA GLY A 87 -4.46 -0.10 17.86
C GLY A 87 -3.96 -0.13 19.31
N ALA A 88 -2.94 0.68 19.64
CA ALA A 88 -2.45 0.79 21.01
C ALA A 88 -3.51 1.36 21.96
N ALA A 89 -4.26 2.37 21.51
CA ALA A 89 -5.38 2.94 22.25
C ALA A 89 -6.48 1.89 22.48
N ALA A 90 -6.85 1.11 21.46
CA ALA A 90 -7.84 0.04 21.59
C ALA A 90 -7.46 -0.97 22.68
N LEU A 91 -6.21 -1.45 22.70
CA LEU A 91 -5.71 -2.36 23.74
C LEU A 91 -5.74 -1.72 25.14
N ALA A 92 -5.36 -0.44 25.24
CA ALA A 92 -5.37 0.27 26.52
C ALA A 92 -6.78 0.49 27.08
N PHE A 93 -7.75 0.83 26.22
CA PHE A 93 -9.16 0.98 26.63
C PHE A 93 -9.78 -0.37 27.02
N GLU A 94 -9.52 -1.42 26.24
CA GLU A 94 -9.98 -2.78 26.55
C GLU A 94 -9.49 -3.23 27.92
N SER A 95 -8.23 -2.91 28.27
CA SER A 95 -7.65 -3.27 29.57
C SER A 95 -8.37 -2.67 30.79
N VAL A 96 -9.13 -1.59 30.60
CA VAL A 96 -9.94 -0.94 31.64
C VAL A 96 -11.45 -1.16 31.44
N GLY A 97 -11.83 -2.15 30.62
CA GLY A 97 -13.23 -2.51 30.36
C GLY A 97 -13.99 -1.47 29.54
N ARG A 98 -13.28 -0.66 28.75
CA ARG A 98 -13.87 0.37 27.90
C ARG A 98 -13.67 0.01 26.43
N GLU A 99 -14.63 0.42 25.62
CA GLU A 99 -14.50 0.30 24.17
C GLU A 99 -13.82 1.55 23.59
N PHE A 100 -12.96 1.34 22.61
CA PHE A 100 -12.38 2.41 21.80
C PHE A 100 -13.10 2.46 20.46
N ALA A 101 -13.83 3.55 20.21
CA ALA A 101 -14.55 3.76 18.96
C ALA A 101 -13.56 4.11 17.83
N ALA A 102 -12.97 3.09 17.22
CA ALA A 102 -12.14 3.25 16.03
C ALA A 102 -13.04 3.52 14.81
N GLU A 103 -12.60 4.43 13.95
CA GLU A 103 -13.30 4.74 12.72
C GLU A 103 -13.17 3.59 11.70
N VAL A 104 -14.23 3.36 10.93
CA VAL A 104 -14.33 2.18 10.05
C VAL A 104 -13.57 2.44 8.74
N PRO A 105 -12.67 1.53 8.33
CA PRO A 105 -11.98 1.63 7.05
C PRO A 105 -12.95 1.64 5.84
N GLU A 106 -12.64 2.44 4.82
CA GLU A 106 -13.50 2.62 3.65
C GLU A 106 -13.10 1.74 2.46
N PRO A 107 -14.04 1.23 1.65
CA PRO A 107 -13.72 0.47 0.45
C PRO A 107 -12.98 1.29 -0.61
N VAL A 108 -11.93 0.70 -1.20
CA VAL A 108 -11.13 1.33 -2.25
C VAL A 108 -11.50 0.83 -3.64
N ARG A 109 -11.56 1.74 -4.60
CA ARG A 109 -11.74 1.42 -6.03
C ARG A 109 -10.40 1.41 -6.76
N ALA A 110 -10.26 0.53 -7.74
CA ALA A 110 -9.08 0.48 -8.61
C ALA A 110 -8.86 1.80 -9.36
N SER A 111 -7.60 2.24 -9.47
CA SER A 111 -7.23 3.54 -10.06
C SER A 111 -7.43 3.68 -11.58
N ARG A 112 -7.74 2.58 -12.30
CA ARG A 112 -8.03 2.53 -13.75
C ARG A 112 -6.93 3.11 -14.66
N PHE A 113 -5.65 2.92 -14.35
CA PHE A 113 -4.56 3.28 -15.26
C PHE A 113 -4.49 2.34 -16.48
N THR A 114 -4.37 2.88 -17.70
CA THR A 114 -4.10 2.07 -18.89
C THR A 114 -2.63 1.65 -18.92
N GLY A 115 -2.36 0.35 -19.14
CA GLY A 115 -0.99 -0.17 -19.38
C GLY A 115 -0.28 -0.92 -18.24
N SER A 116 -0.89 -1.13 -17.06
CA SER A 116 -0.19 -1.75 -15.92
C SER A 116 0.11 -3.26 -16.03
N ARG A 117 -0.50 -3.98 -16.98
CA ARG A 117 -0.28 -5.44 -17.15
C ARG A 117 1.05 -5.78 -17.85
N SER A 118 1.69 -4.84 -18.56
CA SER A 118 2.93 -5.13 -19.32
C SER A 118 4.21 -5.01 -18.49
N SER A 119 4.16 -4.39 -17.31
CA SER A 119 5.33 -4.15 -16.44
C SER A 119 5.62 -5.26 -15.43
N ARG A 120 4.88 -6.40 -15.49
CA ARG A 120 5.04 -7.57 -14.61
C ARG A 120 5.97 -8.65 -15.19
N ARG A 121 6.74 -8.34 -16.24
CA ARG A 121 7.68 -9.28 -16.88
C ARG A 121 9.09 -9.11 -16.34
#